data_AF-A0A321LUN1-F1
#
_entry.id   AF-A0A321LUN1-F1
#
_cell.length_a   1.000
_cell.length_b   1.000
_cell.length_c   1.000
_cell.angle_alpha   90.00
_cell.angle_beta   90.00
_cell.angle_gamma   90.00
#
_symmetry.space_group_name_H-M   'P 1'
#
loop_
_entity.id
_entity.type
_entity.pdbx_description
1 polymer ?
#
loop_
_entity_poly.entity_id
_entity_poly.type
_entity_poly.pdbx_seq_one_letter_code
_entity_poly.pdbx_strand_id
1 'polypeptide(L)'
;MLFAISILWRLALPVFAQSTISCPSGQIDMLDMVTMDATDSQGHQLRGAFHMEGNANPIYITLSGDNTNGKVYYVKSGSGHPWDIHLYDGSYIYLWITERGGTSAEWNDVYAFKKFNWNNSDFTLPFVRRCVKPGDGVTSNVQVPPPGNGSTSTNFQIHPAKGDTLTNTSTDCTPNPQPPANPGYSTSQLGWVVVDVFPLQNNVNLGGNLTSISMLPVSYRYNCASGTPAINTDESHGGCNDKEEFDYNNTYGLVQWTHWVWTGSTGGGWGNGTTIGTPANRAVFNKLVANNGLGAPDFKCF
;
A
#
# COMPACT_ATOMS: atom_id res chain seq x y z
N MET A 1 -2.60 55.75 -31.96
CA MET A 1 -2.94 54.72 -30.95
C MET A 1 -2.93 53.37 -31.64
N LEU A 2 -1.83 52.63 -31.57
CA LEU A 2 -1.74 51.25 -32.07
C LEU A 2 -2.10 50.30 -30.92
N PHE A 3 -3.11 49.45 -31.11
CA PHE A 3 -3.39 48.34 -30.21
C PHE A 3 -2.55 47.14 -30.66
N ALA A 4 -1.64 46.69 -29.80
CA ALA A 4 -0.94 45.42 -29.96
C ALA A 4 -1.86 44.30 -29.44
N ILE A 5 -2.26 43.39 -30.33
CA ILE A 5 -2.96 42.15 -29.98
C ILE A 5 -1.89 41.13 -29.60
N SER A 6 -1.73 40.88 -28.31
CA SER A 6 -0.87 39.80 -27.79
C SER A 6 -1.61 38.46 -27.92
N ILE A 7 -1.27 37.70 -28.95
CA ILE A 7 -1.70 36.30 -29.10
C ILE A 7 -0.84 35.46 -28.14
N LEU A 8 -1.41 35.12 -26.97
CA LEU A 8 -0.84 34.13 -26.06
C LEU A 8 -1.07 32.73 -26.63
N TRP A 9 -0.04 32.17 -27.25
CA TRP A 9 0.04 30.73 -27.51
C TRP A 9 0.16 30.01 -26.16
N ARG A 10 -0.95 29.43 -25.67
CA ARG A 10 -0.88 28.43 -24.61
C ARG A 10 -0.31 27.16 -25.22
N LEU A 11 0.99 26.95 -25.08
CA LEU A 11 1.57 25.62 -25.19
C LEU A 11 0.93 24.77 -24.09
N ALA A 12 0.08 23.81 -24.48
CA ALA A 12 -0.37 22.77 -23.59
C ALA A 12 0.86 21.96 -23.21
N LEU A 13 1.40 22.19 -22.01
CA LEU A 13 2.36 21.28 -21.43
C LEU A 13 1.62 19.95 -21.20
N PRO A 14 2.21 18.80 -21.56
CA PRO A 14 1.66 17.53 -21.10
C PRO A 14 1.63 17.57 -19.57
N VAL A 15 0.45 17.30 -19.02
CA VAL A 15 0.24 17.18 -17.58
C VAL A 15 1.09 16.01 -17.11
N PHE A 16 2.11 16.30 -16.31
CA PHE A 16 2.79 15.28 -15.54
C PHE A 16 1.93 14.99 -14.31
N ALA A 17 1.66 13.71 -14.09
CA ALA A 17 1.31 13.18 -12.77
C ALA A 17 2.33 13.71 -11.74
N GLN A 18 1.95 13.81 -10.46
CA GLN A 18 2.79 14.44 -9.45
C GLN A 18 4.00 13.55 -9.09
N SER A 19 4.98 13.48 -9.99
CA SER A 19 6.29 12.89 -9.73
C SER A 19 6.93 13.65 -8.59
N THR A 20 7.00 13.02 -7.42
CA THR A 20 7.54 13.69 -6.23
C THR A 20 9.07 13.71 -6.27
N ILE A 21 9.71 12.72 -6.91
CA ILE A 21 11.15 12.74 -7.22
C ILE A 21 11.41 12.52 -8.71
N SER A 22 12.64 12.76 -9.15
CA SER A 22 13.09 12.43 -10.50
C SER A 22 13.66 11.02 -10.56
N CYS A 23 13.06 10.15 -11.39
CA CYS A 23 13.55 8.80 -11.61
C CYS A 23 14.37 8.65 -12.90
N PRO A 24 15.29 7.66 -12.97
CA PRO A 24 15.99 7.33 -14.20
C PRO A 24 15.05 7.06 -15.38
N SER A 25 15.54 7.25 -16.61
CA SER A 25 14.75 7.04 -17.82
C SER A 25 14.12 5.64 -17.86
N GLY A 26 12.81 5.60 -18.11
CA GLY A 26 12.03 4.36 -18.15
C GLY A 26 11.63 3.80 -16.78
N GLN A 27 11.90 4.53 -15.69
CA GLN A 27 11.40 4.21 -14.35
C GLN A 27 10.27 5.18 -13.96
N ILE A 28 9.36 4.70 -13.13
CA ILE A 28 8.25 5.43 -12.53
C ILE A 28 8.54 5.69 -11.05
N ASP A 29 8.10 6.84 -10.54
CA ASP A 29 8.08 7.11 -9.09
C ASP A 29 6.89 6.38 -8.46
N MET A 30 7.13 5.34 -7.66
CA MET A 30 6.07 4.59 -7.02
C MET A 30 5.26 5.42 -6.02
N LEU A 31 5.77 6.55 -5.52
CA LEU A 31 4.96 7.44 -4.67
C LEU A 31 3.79 8.06 -5.45
N ASP A 32 3.99 8.31 -6.74
CA ASP A 32 2.95 8.77 -7.67
C ASP A 32 1.88 7.68 -7.88
N MET A 33 2.29 6.41 -7.93
CA MET A 33 1.37 5.27 -8.10
C MET A 33 0.59 4.94 -6.83
N VAL A 34 1.23 4.97 -5.67
CA VAL A 34 0.56 4.65 -4.40
C VAL A 34 -0.25 5.83 -3.85
N THR A 35 -0.28 6.97 -4.53
CA THR A 35 -1.11 8.11 -4.12
C THR A 35 -2.15 8.45 -5.20
N MET A 36 -3.22 9.12 -4.79
CA MET A 36 -4.08 9.83 -5.73
C MET A 36 -3.37 11.12 -6.14
N ASP A 37 -3.48 11.51 -7.40
CA ASP A 37 -2.93 12.77 -7.92
C ASP A 37 -3.41 13.97 -7.07
N ALA A 38 -2.58 15.01 -6.91
CA ALA A 38 -3.07 16.27 -6.29
C ALA A 38 -4.16 16.91 -7.14
N THR A 39 -3.97 16.88 -8.46
CA THR A 39 -4.89 17.47 -9.43
C THR A 39 -5.02 16.60 -10.66
N ASP A 40 -6.20 16.57 -11.26
CA ASP A 40 -6.40 15.94 -12.57
C ASP A 40 -5.77 16.74 -13.71
N SER A 41 -5.89 16.21 -14.94
CA SER A 41 -5.38 16.88 -16.15
C SER A 41 -6.05 18.21 -16.50
N GLN A 42 -7.15 18.52 -15.83
CA GLN A 42 -7.93 19.75 -15.97
C GLN A 42 -7.63 20.74 -14.83
N GLY A 43 -6.77 20.36 -13.86
CA GLY A 43 -6.40 21.17 -12.71
C GLY A 43 -7.39 21.11 -11.54
N HIS A 44 -8.36 20.20 -11.57
CA HIS A 44 -9.26 20.00 -10.43
C HIS A 44 -8.51 19.29 -9.31
N GLN A 45 -8.68 19.74 -8.06
CA GLN A 45 -8.13 19.05 -6.89
C GLN A 45 -8.73 17.65 -6.80
N LEU A 46 -7.87 16.62 -6.76
CA LEU A 46 -8.27 15.23 -6.59
C LEU A 46 -8.00 14.79 -5.14
N ARG A 47 -6.72 14.63 -4.78
CA ARG A 47 -6.30 14.27 -3.42
C ARG A 47 -6.73 15.35 -2.42
N GLY A 48 -7.60 14.98 -1.48
CA GLY A 48 -8.19 15.88 -0.49
C GLY A 48 -9.62 16.34 -0.81
N ALA A 49 -10.02 16.32 -2.09
CA ALA A 49 -11.40 16.61 -2.51
C ALA A 49 -12.21 15.35 -2.84
N PHE A 50 -11.53 14.24 -3.17
CA PHE A 50 -12.15 12.97 -3.49
C PHE A 50 -11.53 11.80 -2.72
N HIS A 51 -12.22 10.67 -2.77
CA HIS A 51 -11.77 9.35 -2.32
C HIS A 51 -12.29 8.26 -3.27
N MET A 52 -11.75 7.06 -3.12
CA MET A 52 -12.15 5.91 -3.91
C MET A 52 -13.13 5.03 -3.13
N GLU A 53 -14.29 4.75 -3.73
CA GLU A 53 -15.28 3.80 -3.24
C GLU A 53 -15.43 2.61 -4.20
N GLY A 54 -16.09 1.55 -3.74
CA GLY A 54 -16.52 0.46 -4.61
C GLY A 54 -17.28 -0.63 -3.85
N ASN A 55 -16.75 -1.85 -3.80
CA ASN A 55 -17.39 -2.98 -3.10
C ASN A 55 -16.83 -3.23 -1.69
N ALA A 56 -15.90 -2.39 -1.22
CA ALA A 56 -15.27 -2.45 0.08
C ALA A 56 -15.28 -1.08 0.75
N ASN A 57 -14.69 -0.98 1.94
CA ASN A 57 -14.52 0.29 2.65
C ASN A 57 -13.88 1.36 1.75
N PRO A 58 -14.33 2.63 1.82
CA PRO A 58 -13.72 3.71 1.05
C PRO A 58 -12.22 3.84 1.38
N ILE A 59 -11.43 4.29 0.41
CA ILE A 59 -10.01 4.62 0.61
C ILE A 59 -9.83 6.12 0.42
N TYR A 60 -9.59 6.82 1.53
CA TYR A 60 -9.13 8.20 1.50
C TYR A 60 -7.61 8.23 1.55
N ILE A 61 -7.00 8.88 0.57
CA ILE A 61 -5.54 8.98 0.49
C ILE A 61 -5.12 10.36 0.97
N THR A 62 -4.24 10.39 1.97
CA THR A 62 -3.58 11.63 2.41
C THR A 62 -2.07 11.44 2.49
N LEU A 63 -1.34 12.54 2.32
CA LEU A 63 0.11 12.57 2.32
C LEU A 63 0.57 13.55 3.40
N SER A 64 1.55 13.17 4.22
CA SER A 64 2.24 14.08 5.14
C SER A 64 3.74 13.95 4.97
N GLY A 65 4.45 15.07 4.82
CA GLY A 65 5.89 15.08 4.61
C GLY A 65 6.27 15.91 3.39
N ASP A 66 7.51 15.73 2.94
CA ASP A 66 8.00 16.29 1.69
C ASP A 66 8.10 15.21 0.61
N ASN A 67 8.70 15.55 -0.53
CA ASN A 67 8.85 14.64 -1.66
C ASN A 67 9.78 13.45 -1.41
N THR A 68 10.66 13.58 -0.41
CA THR A 68 11.75 12.66 -0.11
C THR A 68 11.59 11.94 1.22
N ASN A 69 10.68 12.36 2.09
CA ASN A 69 10.37 11.69 3.34
C ASN A 69 8.95 12.01 3.80
N GLY A 70 8.20 11.00 4.21
CA GLY A 70 6.88 11.20 4.79
C GLY A 70 6.07 9.93 5.01
N LYS A 71 4.75 10.11 5.04
CA LYS A 71 3.74 9.08 5.24
C LYS A 71 2.63 9.22 4.20
N VAL A 72 2.22 8.10 3.65
CA VAL A 72 0.96 7.94 2.92
C VAL A 72 -0.03 7.24 3.85
N TYR A 73 -1.22 7.81 4.03
CA TYR A 73 -2.29 7.17 4.78
C TYR A 73 -3.39 6.74 3.81
N TYR A 74 -3.76 5.46 3.89
CA TYR A 74 -5.00 4.92 3.35
C TYR A 74 -6.00 4.79 4.49
N VAL A 75 -6.83 5.81 4.66
CA VAL A 75 -7.88 5.81 5.67
C VAL A 75 -9.07 5.03 5.14
N LYS A 76 -9.57 4.07 5.93
CA LYS A 76 -10.65 3.15 5.51
C LYS A 76 -12.06 3.58 5.93
N SER A 77 -12.23 4.77 6.50
CA SER A 77 -13.55 5.33 6.84
C SER A 77 -13.55 6.85 6.95
N GLY A 78 -14.75 7.44 6.89
CA GLY A 78 -14.94 8.87 7.14
C GLY A 78 -14.62 9.31 8.57
N SER A 79 -14.56 8.37 9.53
CA SER A 79 -14.17 8.63 10.92
C SER A 79 -12.67 8.85 11.08
N GLY A 80 -11.88 8.69 10.01
CA GLY A 80 -10.45 8.93 10.06
C GLY A 80 -9.64 7.72 10.48
N HIS A 81 -10.19 6.49 10.50
CA HIS A 81 -9.53 5.20 10.86
C HIS A 81 -10.33 3.98 10.35
N PRO A 82 -9.80 2.74 10.39
CA PRO A 82 -8.40 2.39 10.55
C PRO A 82 -7.58 2.76 9.30
N TRP A 83 -6.30 2.45 9.33
CA TRP A 83 -5.34 2.87 8.32
C TRP A 83 -4.47 1.72 7.85
N ASP A 84 -4.12 1.77 6.57
CA ASP A 84 -2.77 1.40 6.16
C ASP A 84 -1.93 2.68 6.10
N ILE A 85 -0.76 2.66 6.72
CA ILE A 85 0.21 3.75 6.67
C ILE A 85 1.49 3.23 6.06
N HIS A 86 1.91 3.86 4.97
CA HIS A 86 3.19 3.62 4.36
C HIS A 86 4.14 4.75 4.71
N LEU A 87 5.31 4.43 5.24
CA LEU A 87 6.41 5.38 5.29
C LEU A 87 7.08 5.44 3.92
N TYR A 88 7.71 6.55 3.60
CA TYR A 88 8.58 6.62 2.43
C TYR A 88 9.81 7.47 2.71
N ASP A 89 10.89 7.14 2.04
CA ASP A 89 12.06 7.98 1.90
C ASP A 89 12.39 8.18 0.40
N GLY A 90 13.58 8.70 0.07
CA GLY A 90 14.01 8.88 -1.33
C GLY A 90 14.34 7.58 -2.07
N SER A 91 14.33 6.43 -1.39
CA SER A 91 14.75 5.13 -1.93
C SER A 91 13.61 4.10 -1.96
N TYR A 92 12.76 4.04 -0.92
CA TYR A 92 11.68 3.07 -0.80
C TYR A 92 10.39 3.68 -0.25
N ILE A 93 9.28 2.98 -0.53
CA ILE A 93 8.05 2.99 0.26
C ILE A 93 8.08 1.75 1.14
N TYR A 94 7.65 1.87 2.39
CA TYR A 94 7.70 0.84 3.42
C TYR A 94 6.30 0.58 3.96
N LEU A 95 5.94 -0.69 4.14
CA LEU A 95 4.77 -1.02 4.96
C LEU A 95 5.13 -0.68 6.40
N TRP A 96 4.34 0.16 7.07
CA TRP A 96 4.63 0.58 8.45
C TRP A 96 3.52 0.22 9.42
N ILE A 97 2.29 0.66 9.14
CA ILE A 97 1.12 0.36 9.97
C ILE A 97 0.05 -0.25 9.07
N THR A 98 -0.63 -1.27 9.56
CA THR A 98 -1.86 -1.80 8.95
C THR A 98 -2.88 -2.10 10.03
N GLU A 99 -4.14 -2.32 9.66
CA GLU A 99 -5.17 -2.67 10.61
C GLU A 99 -4.82 -3.94 11.41
N ARG A 100 -5.22 -3.92 12.68
CA ARG A 100 -5.24 -5.14 13.49
C ARG A 100 -6.27 -6.13 12.93
N GLY A 101 -7.50 -5.67 12.69
CA GLY A 101 -8.62 -6.47 12.20
C GLY A 101 -8.95 -7.68 13.09
N GLY A 102 -10.08 -8.33 12.86
CA GLY A 102 -10.47 -9.58 13.53
C GLY A 102 -11.81 -9.52 14.27
N THR A 103 -12.16 -8.38 14.86
CA THR A 103 -13.43 -8.12 15.55
C THR A 103 -13.94 -6.72 15.27
N SER A 104 -15.24 -6.49 15.41
CA SER A 104 -15.82 -5.15 15.26
C SER A 104 -15.25 -4.14 16.27
N ALA A 105 -14.74 -4.59 17.42
CA ALA A 105 -14.08 -3.73 18.38
C ALA A 105 -12.72 -3.22 17.85
N GLU A 106 -11.90 -4.12 17.30
CA GLU A 106 -10.58 -3.78 16.72
C GLU A 106 -10.70 -2.86 15.49
N TRP A 107 -11.78 -2.98 14.70
CA TRP A 107 -12.04 -2.08 13.57
C TRP A 107 -12.41 -0.66 13.99
N ASN A 108 -12.92 -0.47 15.21
CA ASN A 108 -13.40 0.82 15.72
C ASN A 108 -12.45 1.49 16.71
N ASP A 109 -11.33 0.84 17.06
CA ASP A 109 -10.35 1.38 17.99
C ASP A 109 -9.26 2.16 17.24
N VAL A 110 -9.16 3.46 17.51
CA VAL A 110 -8.17 4.37 16.89
C VAL A 110 -6.75 4.15 17.39
N TYR A 111 -6.57 3.29 18.38
CA TYR A 111 -5.30 2.95 18.99
C TYR A 111 -4.87 1.51 18.68
N ALA A 112 -5.69 0.72 17.97
CA ALA A 112 -5.39 -0.67 17.62
C ALA A 112 -4.79 -0.81 16.21
N PHE A 113 -3.61 -1.42 16.11
CA PHE A 113 -2.90 -1.57 14.82
C PHE A 113 -1.87 -2.70 14.83
N LYS A 114 -1.41 -3.09 13.65
CA LYS A 114 -0.17 -3.85 13.46
C LYS A 114 0.91 -2.90 12.99
N LYS A 115 2.10 -2.99 13.59
CA LYS A 115 3.25 -2.18 13.24
C LYS A 115 4.41 -3.03 12.77
N PHE A 116 4.85 -2.82 11.54
CA PHE A 116 6.08 -3.41 11.03
C PHE A 116 7.27 -2.72 11.68
N ASN A 117 7.99 -3.48 12.51
CA ASN A 117 9.13 -2.96 13.25
C ASN A 117 10.08 -4.09 13.62
N TRP A 118 11.36 -3.83 13.44
CA TRP A 118 12.46 -4.61 13.97
C TRP A 118 13.38 -3.70 14.78
N ASN A 119 13.58 -4.03 16.05
CA ASN A 119 14.19 -3.15 17.05
C ASN A 119 13.45 -1.80 17.15
N ASN A 120 14.14 -0.69 16.91
CA ASN A 120 13.63 0.69 17.02
C ASN A 120 13.61 1.40 15.65
N SER A 121 13.45 0.66 14.55
CA SER A 121 13.47 1.24 13.19
C SER A 121 12.18 0.96 12.43
N ASP A 122 11.49 2.05 12.07
CA ASP A 122 10.22 2.02 11.35
C ASP A 122 10.38 1.73 9.84
N PHE A 123 11.60 1.82 9.30
CA PHE A 123 11.91 1.62 7.88
C PHE A 123 12.42 0.20 7.57
N THR A 124 11.86 -0.81 8.25
CA THR A 124 12.41 -2.18 8.22
C THR A 124 11.73 -3.13 7.24
N LEU A 125 10.52 -2.81 6.76
CA LEU A 125 9.80 -3.61 5.77
C LEU A 125 9.59 -2.83 4.46
N PRO A 126 10.59 -2.80 3.57
CA PRO A 126 10.43 -2.18 2.26
C PRO A 126 9.32 -2.88 1.47
N PHE A 127 8.39 -2.09 0.95
CA PHE A 127 7.31 -2.53 0.08
C PHE A 127 7.76 -2.47 -1.38
N VAL A 128 8.06 -1.28 -1.88
CA VAL A 128 8.52 -1.03 -3.25
C VAL A 128 9.61 0.02 -3.26
N ARG A 129 10.49 -0.02 -4.26
CA ARG A 129 11.44 1.08 -4.50
C ARG A 129 10.69 2.33 -4.95
N ARG A 130 11.27 3.50 -4.70
CA ARG A 130 10.76 4.76 -5.22
C ARG A 130 10.85 4.81 -6.74
N CYS A 131 11.99 4.47 -7.32
CA CYS A 131 12.13 4.39 -8.77
C CYS A 131 12.12 2.94 -9.24
N VAL A 132 11.13 2.59 -10.06
CA VAL A 132 10.89 1.22 -10.55
C VAL A 132 10.70 1.21 -12.06
N LYS A 133 11.30 0.25 -12.75
CA LYS A 133 10.94 -0.13 -14.11
C LYS A 133 10.10 -1.42 -14.01
N PRO A 134 8.77 -1.36 -14.23
CA PRO A 134 7.89 -2.50 -14.05
C PRO A 134 8.33 -3.73 -14.86
N GLY A 135 8.38 -4.89 -14.21
CA GLY A 135 8.77 -6.17 -14.80
C GLY A 135 10.26 -6.32 -15.17
N ASP A 136 11.14 -5.38 -14.78
CA ASP A 136 12.57 -5.48 -15.10
C ASP A 136 13.33 -6.50 -14.23
N GLY A 137 12.72 -6.93 -13.13
CA GLY A 137 13.29 -7.90 -12.20
C GLY A 137 14.44 -7.39 -11.33
N VAL A 138 14.90 -6.17 -11.56
CA VAL A 138 16.04 -5.55 -10.86
C VAL A 138 15.56 -4.47 -9.92
N THR A 139 14.74 -3.54 -10.43
CA THR A 139 14.09 -2.48 -9.66
C THR A 139 12.67 -2.83 -9.27
N SER A 140 12.02 -3.69 -10.05
CA SER A 140 10.68 -4.19 -9.78
C SER A 140 10.62 -5.29 -8.73
N ASN A 141 11.74 -5.72 -8.15
CA ASN A 141 11.75 -6.75 -7.12
C ASN A 141 12.38 -6.26 -5.81
N VAL A 142 11.72 -6.61 -4.70
CA VAL A 142 12.21 -6.40 -3.33
C VAL A 142 12.08 -7.70 -2.57
N GLN A 143 13.16 -8.15 -1.94
CA GLN A 143 13.16 -9.29 -1.03
C GLN A 143 13.44 -8.81 0.38
N VAL A 144 12.63 -9.25 1.34
CA VAL A 144 12.79 -8.91 2.75
C VAL A 144 12.90 -10.20 3.56
N PRO A 145 14.06 -10.46 4.19
CA PRO A 145 14.26 -11.66 4.97
C PRO A 145 13.61 -11.53 6.36
N PRO A 146 13.42 -12.66 7.06
CA PRO A 146 13.09 -12.61 8.47
C PRO A 146 14.24 -12.07 9.32
N PRO A 147 13.95 -11.56 10.52
CA PRO A 147 14.95 -11.02 11.41
C PRO A 147 16.18 -11.90 11.64
N GLY A 148 17.35 -11.26 11.76
CA GLY A 148 18.65 -11.92 11.93
C GLY A 148 19.33 -12.33 10.62
N ASN A 149 18.67 -12.17 9.46
CA ASN A 149 19.21 -12.53 8.15
C ASN A 149 19.51 -11.32 7.24
N GLY A 150 19.39 -10.09 7.74
CA GLY A 150 19.64 -8.87 6.96
C GLY A 150 19.37 -7.58 7.72
N SER A 151 19.54 -6.45 7.04
CA SER A 151 19.23 -5.10 7.56
C SER A 151 17.74 -4.73 7.46
N THR A 152 16.97 -5.49 6.68
CA THR A 152 15.50 -5.40 6.56
C THR A 152 14.86 -6.63 7.21
N SER A 153 13.58 -6.55 7.59
CA SER A 153 12.92 -7.55 8.43
C SER A 153 11.41 -7.61 8.23
N THR A 154 10.85 -8.82 8.35
CA THR A 154 9.40 -9.11 8.19
C THR A 154 8.62 -9.24 9.50
N ASN A 155 9.18 -8.76 10.60
CA ASN A 155 8.52 -8.79 11.90
C ASN A 155 7.51 -7.65 12.08
N PHE A 156 6.39 -7.96 12.70
CA PHE A 156 5.42 -6.95 13.12
C PHE A 156 4.96 -7.17 14.56
N GLN A 157 4.60 -6.06 15.20
CA GLN A 157 4.04 -5.97 16.53
C GLN A 157 2.54 -5.74 16.41
N ILE A 158 1.75 -6.34 17.29
CA ILE A 158 0.31 -6.10 17.39
C ILE A 158 0.05 -5.24 18.63
N HIS A 159 -0.67 -4.14 18.43
CA HIS A 159 -1.02 -3.14 19.45
C HIS A 159 -2.54 -2.96 19.57
N PRO A 160 -3.11 -2.98 20.78
CA PRO A 160 -2.51 -3.57 21.99
C PRO A 160 -2.25 -5.08 21.76
N ALA A 161 -1.73 -5.84 22.73
CA ALA A 161 -1.42 -7.24 22.48
C ALA A 161 -2.68 -8.07 22.17
N LYS A 162 -2.52 -9.18 21.44
CA LYS A 162 -3.64 -10.08 21.15
C LYS A 162 -4.20 -10.65 22.45
N GLY A 163 -5.50 -10.46 22.67
CA GLY A 163 -6.20 -10.89 23.89
C GLY A 163 -6.35 -9.79 24.94
N ASP A 164 -5.70 -8.64 24.78
CA ASP A 164 -5.92 -7.49 25.63
C ASP A 164 -7.35 -6.94 25.44
N THR A 165 -7.90 -6.38 26.52
CA THR A 165 -9.15 -5.62 26.46
C THR A 165 -8.84 -4.23 25.90
N LEU A 166 -9.44 -3.91 24.76
CA LEU A 166 -9.32 -2.57 24.15
C LEU A 166 -9.94 -1.52 25.08
N THR A 167 -9.19 -0.47 25.37
CA THR A 167 -9.64 0.65 26.22
C THR A 167 -10.11 1.84 25.39
N ASN A 168 -9.76 1.89 24.10
CA ASN A 168 -9.93 3.02 23.20
C ASN A 168 -9.31 4.31 23.77
N THR A 169 -8.12 4.18 24.37
CA THR A 169 -7.33 5.31 24.87
C THR A 169 -5.85 5.13 24.50
N SER A 170 -5.02 6.14 24.74
CA SER A 170 -3.58 6.07 24.44
C SER A 170 -2.84 4.96 25.19
N THR A 171 -3.45 4.34 26.20
CA THR A 171 -2.88 3.14 26.82
C THR A 171 -2.78 1.97 25.85
N ASP A 172 -3.64 1.91 24.82
CA ASP A 172 -3.62 0.85 23.80
C ASP A 172 -2.44 1.04 22.80
N CYS A 173 -1.82 2.23 22.75
CA CYS A 173 -0.55 2.47 22.05
C CYS A 173 0.68 2.05 22.84
N THR A 174 0.55 1.99 24.17
CA THR A 174 1.70 1.89 25.07
C THR A 174 1.73 0.50 25.71
N PRO A 175 2.92 -0.11 25.87
CA PRO A 175 3.01 -1.39 26.54
C PRO A 175 2.53 -1.25 27.99
N ASN A 176 1.41 -1.86 28.33
CA ASN A 176 0.88 -1.86 29.69
C ASN A 176 1.84 -2.61 30.65
N PRO A 177 2.27 -2.04 31.80
CA PRO A 177 3.21 -2.73 32.68
C PRO A 177 2.57 -3.77 33.64
N GLN A 178 3.06 -5.03 33.51
CA GLN A 178 3.41 -6.05 34.55
C GLN A 178 2.32 -7.02 35.13
N PRO A 179 2.66 -8.18 35.78
CA PRO A 179 3.73 -9.21 35.60
C PRO A 179 3.31 -10.70 35.95
N PRO A 180 4.18 -11.74 35.77
CA PRO A 180 5.58 -11.72 35.33
C PRO A 180 5.84 -12.51 34.02
N ALA A 181 6.65 -11.93 33.13
CA ALA A 181 7.13 -12.50 31.84
C ALA A 181 6.18 -12.41 30.62
N ASN A 182 6.03 -11.21 30.02
CA ASN A 182 5.82 -11.11 28.57
C ASN A 182 6.10 -9.69 28.04
N PRO A 183 6.76 -9.50 26.88
CA PRO A 183 7.20 -8.19 26.42
C PRO A 183 6.10 -7.49 25.61
N GLY A 184 5.10 -6.88 26.27
CA GLY A 184 4.26 -5.74 25.81
C GLY A 184 3.55 -5.74 24.44
N TYR A 185 3.77 -6.71 23.55
CA TYR A 185 3.21 -6.83 22.22
C TYR A 185 3.33 -8.30 21.79
N SER A 186 2.34 -8.83 21.06
CA SER A 186 2.54 -10.10 20.37
C SER A 186 3.30 -9.82 19.07
N THR A 187 4.53 -10.30 18.97
CA THR A 187 5.28 -10.30 17.71
C THR A 187 4.85 -11.45 16.83
N SER A 188 4.77 -11.20 15.53
CA SER A 188 4.65 -12.25 14.54
C SER A 188 5.59 -11.95 13.38
N GLN A 189 6.08 -13.02 12.76
CA GLN A 189 7.04 -12.94 11.67
C GLN A 189 6.39 -13.49 10.40
N LEU A 190 6.47 -12.75 9.31
CA LEU A 190 5.87 -13.15 8.04
C LEU A 190 6.78 -14.07 7.21
N GLY A 191 7.81 -14.69 7.78
CA GLY A 191 8.80 -15.47 7.03
C GLY A 191 9.59 -14.60 6.04
N TRP A 192 10.00 -15.14 4.90
CA TRP A 192 10.52 -14.31 3.81
C TRP A 192 9.37 -13.61 3.09
N VAL A 193 9.60 -12.37 2.68
CA VAL A 193 8.68 -11.57 1.87
C VAL A 193 9.33 -11.28 0.52
N VAL A 194 8.54 -11.36 -0.54
CA VAL A 194 8.95 -10.97 -1.89
C VAL A 194 7.88 -10.07 -2.50
N VAL A 195 8.29 -8.88 -2.91
CA VAL A 195 7.42 -7.92 -3.60
C VAL A 195 7.86 -7.77 -5.05
N ASP A 196 6.91 -7.91 -5.97
CA ASP A 196 7.12 -7.71 -7.39
C ASP A 196 6.19 -6.63 -7.95
N VAL A 197 6.74 -5.75 -8.78
CA VAL A 197 5.98 -4.78 -9.59
C VAL A 197 5.89 -5.31 -11.02
N PHE A 198 4.71 -5.77 -11.40
CA PHE A 198 4.49 -6.36 -12.72
C PHE A 198 4.33 -5.29 -13.82
N PRO A 199 4.50 -5.66 -15.10
CA PRO A 199 4.23 -4.76 -16.21
C PRO A 199 2.85 -4.11 -16.14
N LEU A 200 2.78 -2.86 -16.58
CA LEU A 200 1.53 -2.10 -16.64
C LEU A 200 0.49 -2.82 -17.50
N GLN A 201 -0.70 -2.99 -16.96
CA GLN A 201 -1.88 -3.46 -17.66
C GLN A 201 -2.66 -2.24 -18.17
N ASN A 202 -3.10 -2.28 -19.42
CA ASN A 202 -3.86 -1.18 -20.04
C ASN A 202 -5.28 -1.64 -20.39
N ASN A 203 -6.20 -0.67 -20.49
CA ASN A 203 -7.60 -0.89 -20.84
C ASN A 203 -8.33 -1.82 -19.87
N VAL A 204 -7.99 -1.77 -18.58
CA VAL A 204 -8.68 -2.54 -17.56
C VAL A 204 -10.00 -1.87 -17.22
N ASN A 205 -11.07 -2.67 -17.16
CA ASN A 205 -12.40 -2.22 -16.78
C ASN A 205 -12.79 -2.84 -15.45
N LEU A 206 -12.80 -2.03 -14.40
CA LEU A 206 -13.24 -2.42 -13.06
C LEU A 206 -14.74 -2.15 -12.83
N GLY A 207 -15.46 -1.67 -13.84
CA GLY A 207 -16.84 -1.17 -13.72
C GLY A 207 -16.89 0.20 -13.02
N GLY A 208 -18.06 0.57 -12.50
CA GLY A 208 -18.23 1.85 -11.79
C GLY A 208 -18.11 3.07 -12.70
N ASN A 209 -17.52 4.15 -12.20
CA ASN A 209 -17.29 5.38 -12.97
C ASN A 209 -15.86 5.50 -13.53
N LEU A 210 -14.99 4.52 -13.23
CA LEU A 210 -13.66 4.42 -13.81
C LEU A 210 -13.69 3.49 -15.03
N THR A 211 -13.88 4.05 -16.21
CA THR A 211 -13.87 3.27 -17.46
C THR A 211 -12.47 3.26 -18.08
N SER A 212 -11.94 2.06 -18.37
CA SER A 212 -10.71 1.86 -19.14
C SER A 212 -9.49 2.57 -18.57
N ILE A 213 -9.02 2.06 -17.42
CA ILE A 213 -7.84 2.58 -16.72
C ILE A 213 -6.60 1.73 -17.01
N SER A 214 -5.43 2.31 -16.74
CA SER A 214 -4.20 1.55 -16.57
C SER A 214 -4.09 1.06 -15.13
N MET A 215 -3.50 -0.12 -14.94
CA MET A 215 -3.26 -0.72 -13.64
C MET A 215 -1.82 -1.23 -13.57
N LEU A 216 -1.13 -0.92 -12.48
CA LEU A 216 0.20 -1.39 -12.15
C LEU A 216 0.08 -2.39 -10.99
N PRO A 217 0.14 -3.71 -11.25
CA PRO A 217 0.02 -4.71 -10.21
C PRO A 217 1.29 -4.79 -9.37
N VAL A 218 1.14 -4.73 -8.05
CA VAL A 218 2.19 -4.95 -7.07
C VAL A 218 1.83 -6.17 -6.24
N SER A 219 2.58 -7.26 -6.42
CA SER A 219 2.36 -8.52 -5.71
C SER A 219 3.25 -8.59 -4.48
N TYR A 220 2.62 -8.54 -3.31
CA TYR A 220 3.21 -8.77 -2.00
C TYR A 220 3.02 -10.22 -1.57
N ARG A 221 4.08 -11.02 -1.62
CA ARG A 221 4.05 -12.43 -1.19
C ARG A 221 4.79 -12.58 0.11
N TYR A 222 4.23 -13.37 1.01
CA TYR A 222 4.80 -13.59 2.33
C TYR A 222 4.62 -15.03 2.79
N ASN A 223 5.21 -15.33 3.95
CA ASN A 223 5.37 -16.67 4.47
C ASN A 223 6.13 -17.56 3.46
N CYS A 224 7.15 -16.97 2.82
CA CYS A 224 7.97 -17.62 1.81
C CYS A 224 9.10 -18.45 2.43
N ALA A 225 9.50 -19.48 1.72
CA ALA A 225 10.70 -20.25 2.01
C ALA A 225 11.98 -19.40 1.88
N SER A 226 13.06 -19.85 2.52
CA SER A 226 14.36 -19.17 2.40
C SER A 226 14.90 -19.24 0.98
N GLY A 227 15.40 -18.11 0.47
CA GLY A 227 16.00 -18.05 -0.86
C GLY A 227 15.00 -18.18 -2.02
N THR A 228 13.70 -17.95 -1.78
CA THR A 228 12.69 -17.83 -2.83
C THR A 228 13.17 -16.90 -3.95
N PRO A 229 13.13 -17.31 -5.23
CA PRO A 229 13.61 -16.49 -6.34
C PRO A 229 12.91 -15.12 -6.42
N ALA A 230 13.70 -14.12 -6.84
CA ALA A 230 13.33 -12.72 -6.97
C ALA A 230 12.39 -12.42 -8.15
N ILE A 231 12.06 -13.38 -9.01
CA ILE A 231 11.21 -13.11 -10.16
C ILE A 231 10.58 -14.44 -10.53
N ASN A 232 9.27 -14.53 -10.40
CA ASN A 232 8.55 -15.48 -11.23
C ASN A 232 7.83 -14.66 -12.30
N THR A 233 8.34 -14.72 -13.53
CA THR A 233 7.60 -14.23 -14.71
C THR A 233 6.35 -15.08 -14.98
N ASP A 234 6.23 -16.21 -14.28
CA ASP A 234 5.01 -16.99 -14.17
C ASP A 234 4.48 -16.87 -12.72
N GLU A 235 3.21 -17.10 -12.50
CA GLU A 235 2.61 -16.95 -11.18
C GLU A 235 3.10 -18.01 -10.15
N SER A 236 4.12 -18.82 -10.46
CA SER A 236 4.63 -19.93 -9.65
C SER A 236 4.81 -19.52 -8.20
N HIS A 237 4.33 -20.37 -7.29
CA HIS A 237 4.17 -20.00 -5.88
C HIS A 237 5.45 -19.60 -5.16
N GLY A 238 6.64 -19.77 -5.75
CA GLY A 238 7.92 -19.37 -5.14
C GLY A 238 8.17 -19.97 -3.75
N GLY A 239 7.35 -20.90 -3.27
CA GLY A 239 7.36 -21.34 -1.87
C GLY A 239 6.73 -20.36 -0.87
N CYS A 240 5.85 -19.44 -1.30
CA CYS A 240 5.06 -18.54 -0.45
C CYS A 240 3.64 -19.08 -0.24
N ASN A 241 3.13 -19.00 0.99
CA ASN A 241 1.79 -19.48 1.33
C ASN A 241 0.69 -18.44 1.12
N ASP A 242 1.05 -17.16 1.15
CA ASP A 242 0.13 -16.04 1.11
C ASP A 242 0.58 -15.01 0.08
N LYS A 243 -0.39 -14.40 -0.63
CA LYS A 243 -0.16 -13.33 -1.60
C LYS A 243 -1.25 -12.28 -1.45
N GLU A 244 -0.84 -11.02 -1.40
CA GLU A 244 -1.69 -9.87 -1.65
C GLU A 244 -1.26 -9.19 -2.94
N GLU A 245 -2.22 -8.72 -3.72
CA GLU A 245 -1.99 -7.96 -4.94
C GLU A 245 -2.65 -6.60 -4.80
N PHE A 246 -1.85 -5.55 -4.92
CA PHE A 246 -2.27 -4.17 -4.90
C PHE A 246 -2.17 -3.63 -6.32
N ASP A 247 -3.30 -3.31 -6.92
CA ASP A 247 -3.33 -2.74 -8.25
C ASP A 247 -3.52 -1.23 -8.18
N TYR A 248 -2.51 -0.51 -8.67
CA TYR A 248 -2.47 0.95 -8.64
C TYR A 248 -2.79 1.55 -10.00
N ASN A 249 -3.53 2.65 -9.99
CA ASN A 249 -3.66 3.54 -11.13
C ASN A 249 -2.90 4.84 -10.84
N ASN A 250 -2.24 5.39 -11.85
CA ASN A 250 -1.39 6.57 -11.75
C ASN A 250 -2.13 7.89 -11.45
N THR A 251 -3.47 7.90 -11.43
CA THR A 251 -4.27 9.07 -11.05
C THR A 251 -5.05 8.83 -9.76
N TYR A 252 -5.59 7.63 -9.58
CA TYR A 252 -6.50 7.32 -8.48
C TYR A 252 -5.84 6.63 -7.28
N GLY A 253 -4.59 6.19 -7.40
CA GLY A 253 -3.94 5.36 -6.39
C GLY A 253 -4.44 3.92 -6.41
N LEU A 254 -4.70 3.31 -5.25
CA LEU A 254 -5.18 1.93 -5.14
C LEU A 254 -6.59 1.79 -5.73
N VAL A 255 -6.75 0.95 -6.76
CA VAL A 255 -8.04 0.70 -7.44
C VAL A 255 -8.55 -0.73 -7.27
N GLN A 256 -7.69 -1.66 -6.88
CA GLN A 256 -8.07 -3.01 -6.52
C GLN A 256 -7.06 -3.61 -5.53
N TRP A 257 -7.57 -4.43 -4.61
CA TRP A 257 -6.77 -5.29 -3.75
C TRP A 257 -7.32 -6.71 -3.79
N THR A 258 -6.45 -7.70 -3.92
CA THR A 258 -6.84 -9.11 -3.91
C THR A 258 -5.94 -9.90 -2.97
N HIS A 259 -6.54 -10.66 -2.04
CA HIS A 259 -5.83 -11.62 -1.20
C HIS A 259 -6.02 -13.03 -1.74
N TRP A 260 -4.92 -13.76 -1.83
CA TRP A 260 -4.84 -15.12 -2.31
C TRP A 260 -4.24 -16.01 -1.23
N VAL A 261 -4.88 -17.16 -1.00
CA VAL A 261 -4.38 -18.19 -0.10
C VAL A 261 -3.99 -19.41 -0.91
N TRP A 262 -2.83 -19.99 -0.60
CA TRP A 262 -2.40 -21.23 -1.23
C TRP A 262 -3.23 -22.42 -0.74
N THR A 263 -3.84 -23.17 -1.66
CA THR A 263 -4.69 -24.33 -1.34
C THR A 263 -4.06 -25.68 -1.68
N GLY A 264 -2.78 -25.71 -2.05
CA GLY A 264 -2.00 -26.95 -2.10
C GLY A 264 -2.32 -27.92 -3.24
N SER A 265 -1.73 -27.68 -4.41
CA SER A 265 -1.38 -28.78 -5.32
C SER A 265 -0.02 -28.52 -5.96
N THR A 266 0.91 -29.46 -5.78
CA THR A 266 2.26 -29.45 -6.35
C THR A 266 2.22 -29.09 -7.84
N GLY A 267 2.79 -27.93 -8.19
CA GLY A 267 3.00 -27.50 -9.57
C GLY A 267 2.14 -26.33 -10.06
N GLY A 268 1.35 -25.69 -9.21
CA GLY A 268 0.62 -24.47 -9.58
C GLY A 268 1.48 -23.18 -9.47
N GLY A 269 1.08 -22.11 -10.14
CA GLY A 269 1.36 -20.71 -9.79
C GLY A 269 0.06 -19.91 -9.71
N TRP A 270 -0.06 -18.85 -8.90
CA TRP A 270 -1.19 -17.95 -8.53
C TRP A 270 -2.20 -17.48 -9.63
N GLY A 271 -2.45 -18.28 -10.65
CA GLY A 271 -3.03 -17.94 -11.93
C GLY A 271 -4.37 -18.54 -12.27
N ASN A 272 -5.11 -17.78 -13.07
CA ASN A 272 -6.42 -18.14 -13.58
C ASN A 272 -6.29 -19.17 -14.71
N GLY A 273 -6.37 -20.46 -14.39
CA GLY A 273 -6.51 -21.47 -15.44
C GLY A 273 -6.51 -22.92 -15.03
N THR A 274 -5.73 -23.36 -14.04
CA THR A 274 -5.68 -24.81 -13.73
C THR A 274 -5.33 -25.10 -12.26
N THR A 275 -6.29 -24.86 -11.36
CA THR A 275 -6.21 -25.14 -9.89
C THR A 275 -5.13 -24.33 -9.14
N ILE A 276 -5.35 -23.01 -9.23
CA ILE A 276 -4.46 -21.84 -9.14
C ILE A 276 -4.40 -20.93 -7.91
N GLY A 277 -4.59 -21.38 -6.65
CA GLY A 277 -4.78 -20.45 -5.53
C GLY A 277 -6.13 -19.74 -5.66
N THR A 278 -6.94 -19.75 -4.60
CA THR A 278 -8.29 -19.20 -4.69
C THR A 278 -8.23 -17.76 -4.20
N PRO A 279 -8.75 -16.75 -4.94
CA PRO A 279 -8.86 -15.41 -4.39
C PRO A 279 -9.79 -15.51 -3.18
N ALA A 280 -9.22 -15.34 -1.99
CA ALA A 280 -9.94 -15.45 -0.74
C ALA A 280 -10.80 -14.21 -0.52
N ASN A 281 -10.27 -13.05 -0.87
CA ASN A 281 -10.97 -11.77 -0.80
C ASN A 281 -10.55 -10.86 -1.96
N ARG A 282 -11.46 -10.01 -2.43
CA ARG A 282 -11.20 -8.99 -3.44
C ARG A 282 -11.97 -7.72 -3.15
N ALA A 283 -11.25 -6.62 -3.07
CA ALA A 283 -11.77 -5.26 -2.98
C ALA A 283 -11.50 -4.52 -4.29
N VAL A 284 -12.49 -3.78 -4.77
CA VAL A 284 -12.42 -2.95 -5.97
C VAL A 284 -12.86 -1.55 -5.57
N PHE A 285 -12.07 -0.55 -5.95
CA PHE A 285 -12.31 0.87 -5.71
C PHE A 285 -12.45 1.58 -7.06
N ASN A 286 -13.66 1.51 -7.63
CA ASN A 286 -13.97 1.91 -9.01
C ASN A 286 -14.91 3.13 -9.09
N LYS A 287 -15.05 3.88 -8.00
CA LYS A 287 -15.86 5.09 -7.92
C LYS A 287 -15.06 6.22 -7.31
N LEU A 288 -14.80 7.27 -8.08
CA LEU A 288 -14.33 8.54 -7.54
C LEU A 288 -15.50 9.30 -6.91
N VAL A 289 -15.43 9.62 -5.62
CA VAL A 289 -16.52 10.23 -4.84
C VAL A 289 -16.02 11.46 -4.09
N ALA A 290 -16.80 12.54 -4.09
CA ALA A 290 -16.45 13.78 -3.42
C ALA A 290 -16.45 13.63 -1.89
N ASN A 291 -15.50 14.26 -1.22
CA ASN A 291 -15.35 14.23 0.23
C ASN A 291 -16.38 15.13 0.91
N ASN A 292 -17.40 14.53 1.53
CA ASN A 292 -18.43 15.26 2.31
C ASN A 292 -18.11 15.27 3.82
N GLY A 293 -16.90 15.69 4.21
CA GLY A 293 -16.50 15.78 5.61
C GLY A 293 -15.47 14.74 6.04
N LEU A 294 -14.36 14.65 5.30
CA LEU A 294 -13.17 13.91 5.71
C LEU A 294 -12.82 14.22 7.18
N GLY A 295 -12.85 13.21 8.05
CA GLY A 295 -11.96 13.20 9.19
C GLY A 295 -10.54 13.12 8.67
N ALA A 296 -9.70 14.10 8.97
CA ALA A 296 -8.25 13.96 8.78
C ALA A 296 -7.78 12.63 9.42
N PRO A 297 -6.69 12.00 8.93
CA PRO A 297 -6.18 10.78 9.55
C PRO A 297 -6.04 10.99 11.05
N ASP A 298 -6.74 10.17 11.85
CA ASP A 298 -6.78 10.34 13.30
C ASP A 298 -5.88 9.35 14.02
N PHE A 299 -4.62 9.25 13.57
CA PHE A 299 -3.70 8.28 14.14
C PHE A 299 -3.15 8.79 15.49
N LYS A 300 -3.66 8.22 16.59
CA LYS A 300 -3.43 8.76 17.94
C LYS A 300 -2.12 8.34 18.62
N CYS A 301 -1.39 7.38 18.06
CA CYS A 301 -0.27 6.75 18.74
C CYS A 301 1.10 7.42 18.55
N PHE A 302 1.19 8.50 17.75
CA PHE A 302 2.45 9.23 17.47
C PHE A 302 2.21 10.70 17.17
#